data_AF-A0A7C4JPZ7-F1
#
_entry.id   AF-A0A7C4JPZ7-F1
#
_cell.length_a   1.000
_cell.length_b   1.000
_cell.length_c   1.000
_cell.angle_alpha   90.00
_cell.angle_beta   90.00
_cell.angle_gamma   90.00
#
_symmetry.space_group_name_H-M   'P 1'
#
loop_
_entity.id
_entity.type
_entity.pdbx_description
1 polymer ?
#
loop_
_entity_poly.entity_id
_entity_poly.type
_entity_poly.pdbx_seq_one_letter_code
_entity_poly.pdbx_strand_id
1 'polypeptide(L)' 'MKQVILNAIKREKTGKEICKKLRKQGLIPAIIYGPYFQPLNLLL' A
#
# COMPACT_ATOMS: atom_id res chain seq x y z
N MET A 1 -11.65 14.46 15.93
CA MET A 1 -11.14 13.63 14.83
C MET A 1 -10.92 12.22 15.37
N LYS A 2 -11.48 11.17 14.76
CA LYS A 2 -11.34 9.80 15.25
C LYS A 2 -10.08 9.18 14.68
N GLN A 3 -9.23 8.63 15.54
CA GLN A 3 -8.03 7.91 15.12
C GLN A 3 -8.39 6.46 14.79
N VAL A 4 -7.78 5.93 13.73
CA VAL A 4 -7.94 4.54 13.28
C VAL A 4 -6.56 3.94 13.08
N ILE A 5 -6.39 2.68 13.47
CA ILE A 5 -5.16 1.93 13.25
C ILE A 5 -5.37 1.02 12.04
N LEU A 6 -4.47 1.11 11.07
CA LEU A 6 -4.44 0.25 9.89
C LEU A 6 -3.15 -0.55 9.89
N ASN A 7 -3.26 -1.87 9.80
CA ASN A 7 -2.11 -2.74 9.58
C ASN A 7 -1.69 -2.64 8.11
N ALA A 8 -0.40 -2.43 7.87
CA ALA A 8 0.14 -2.29 6.53
C ALA A 8 1.47 -3.06 6.41
N ILE A 9 1.71 -3.66 5.26
CA ILE A 9 3.00 -4.28 4.93
C ILE A 9 3.66 -3.57 3.76
N LYS A 10 4.99 -3.54 3.74
CA LYS A 10 5.75 -2.98 2.61
C LYS A 10 5.49 -3.81 1.36
N ARG A 11 5.17 -3.14 0.26
CA ARG A 11 4.92 -3.78 -1.03
C ARG A 11 6.18 -3.71 -1.91
N GLU A 12 6.76 -4.86 -2.20
CA GLU A 12 8.01 -4.94 -2.97
C GLU A 12 7.81 -4.76 -4.48
N LYS A 13 6.71 -5.28 -5.03
CA LYS A 13 6.46 -5.31 -6.48
C LYS A 13 5.37 -4.31 -6.88
N THR A 14 5.60 -3.66 -8.01
CA THR A 14 4.69 -2.69 -8.63
C THR A 14 4.30 -3.12 -10.05
N GLY A 15 3.33 -2.44 -10.66
CA GLY A 15 2.87 -2.71 -12.03
C GLY A 15 1.47 -3.29 -12.13
N LYS A 16 0.89 -3.21 -13.34
CA LYS A 16 -0.51 -3.55 -13.63
C LYS A 16 -0.90 -4.97 -13.20
N GLU A 17 -0.16 -5.96 -13.68
CA GLU A 17 -0.48 -7.37 -13.41
C GLU A 17 -0.26 -7.75 -11.94
N ILE A 18 0.74 -7.16 -11.28
CA ILE A 18 0.96 -7.33 -9.84
C ILE A 18 -0.22 -6.78 -9.05
N CYS A 19 -0.62 -5.53 -9.31
CA CYS A 19 -1.77 -4.92 -8.64
C CYS A 19 -3.08 -5.66 -8.94
N LYS A 20 -3.24 -6.24 -10.13
CA LYS A 20 -4.40 -7.08 -10.47
C LYS A 20 -4.43 -8.35 -9.61
N LYS A 21 -3.30 -9.03 -9.41
CA LYS A 21 -3.20 -10.23 -8.56
C LYS A 21 -3.47 -9.89 -7.08
N LEU A 22 -2.89 -8.80 -6.57
CA LEU A 22 -3.09 -8.36 -5.19
C LEU A 22 -4.57 -8.05 -4.88
N ARG A 23 -5.26 -7.35 -5.79
CA ARG A 23 -6.71 -7.10 -5.64
C ARG A 23 -7.54 -8.37 -5.67
N LYS A 24 -7.16 -9.37 -6.49
CA LYS A 24 -7.82 -10.69 -6.48
C LYS A 24 -7.65 -11.44 -5.17
N GLN A 25 -6.60 -11.14 -4.40
CA GLN A 25 -6.36 -11.69 -3.06
C GLN A 25 -7.06 -10.89 -1.95
N GLY A 26 -7.86 -9.87 -2.29
CA GLY A 26 -8.54 -9.00 -1.32
C GLY A 26 -7.65 -7.91 -0.72
N LEU A 27 -6.42 -7.75 -1.20
CA LEU A 27 -5.45 -6.80 -0.67
C LEU A 27 -5.52 -5.47 -1.43
N ILE A 28 -5.26 -4.37 -0.74
CA ILE A 28 -5.38 -3.01 -1.29
C ILE A 28 -4.00 -2.38 -1.44
N PRO A 29 -3.47 -2.21 -2.67
CA PRO A 29 -2.24 -1.48 -2.88
C PRO A 29 -2.39 -0.01 -2.51
N ALA A 30 -1.45 0.52 -1.74
CA ALA A 30 -1.43 1.90 -1.27
C ALA A 30 -0.01 2.52 -1.37
N ILE A 31 0.08 3.83 -1.17
CA ILE A 31 1.34 4.59 -1.08
C ILE A 31 1.21 5.58 0.07
N ILE A 32 2.19 5.61 0.97
CA ILE A 32 2.35 6.70 1.94
C ILE A 32 3.43 7.66 1.42
N TYR A 33 3.13 8.95 1.40
CA TYR A 33 4.00 9.99 0.88
C TYR A 33 3.95 11.23 1.79
N GLY A 34 4.99 12.06 1.71
CA GLY A 34 5.09 13.29 2.48
C GLY A 34 6.48 13.91 2.34
N PRO A 35 6.66 15.12 2.87
CA PRO A 35 7.99 15.72 2.93
C PRO A 35 8.91 14.88 3.84
N TYR A 36 10.22 14.98 3.62
CA TYR A 36 11.28 14.37 4.44
C TYR A 36 11.46 12.84 4.32
N PHE A 37 10.72 12.14 3.46
CA PHE A 37 10.98 10.73 3.16
C PHE A 37 10.60 10.35 1.72
N GLN A 38 11.17 9.25 1.23
CA GLN A 38 10.81 8.70 -0.07
C GLN A 38 9.45 7.99 0.02
N PRO A 39 8.54 8.19 -0.96
CA PRO A 39 7.25 7.51 -0.99
C PRO A 39 7.39 5.99 -0.82
N LEU A 40 6.61 5.43 0.11
CA LEU A 40 6.67 4.02 0.44
C LEU A 40 5.43 3.29 -0.06
N ASN A 41 5.66 2.26 -0.87
CA ASN A 41 4.60 1.37 -1.35
C ASN A 41 4.15 0.44 -0.21
N LEU A 42 2.85 0.41 0.01
CA LEU A 42 2.20 -0.38 1.04
C LEU A 42 1.16 -1.32 0.44
N LEU A 43 0.76 -2.30 1.25
CA LEU A 43 -0.38 -3.15 1.06
C LEU A 43 -1.19 -3.19 2.36
N LEU A 44 -2.49 -2.92 2.25
CA LEU A 44 -3.48 -3.03 3.33
C LEU A 44 -4.29 -4.32 3.16
#